data_AF-A0A0A2VAD6-F1
#
_entry.id   AF-A0A0A2VAD6-F1
#
_cell.length_a   1.000
_cell.length_b   1.000
_cell.length_c   1.000
_cell.angle_alpha   90.00
_cell.angle_beta   90.00
_cell.angle_gamma   90.00
#
_symmetry.space_group_name_H-M   'P 1'
#
loop_
_entity.id
_entity.type
_entity.pdbx_description
1 polymer ?
#
loop_
_entity_poly.entity_id
_entity_poly.type
_entity_poly.pdbx_seq_one_letter_code
_entity_poly.pdbx_strand_id
1 'polypeptide(L)'
;MTLEYQKFVNHIIYEIYLLPVNQRTTSSILHIVHEKQQEIGKNTFFKSGCDYIAFVQIIDHLLQQIDLYQDKHAWYCPLWKGVNPSNRKAFRLDHTVISHENKQVRFRKFFVECSSHALEDYAQKAILCSEHMFQAKPTSVEYVNLTTGEHHILHVA
;
A
#
# COMPACT_ATOMS: atom_id res chain seq x y z
N MET A 1 1.74 17.78 -4.62
CA MET A 1 2.01 16.77 -5.67
C MET A 1 1.96 15.36 -5.10
N THR A 2 2.69 15.09 -4.01
CA THR A 2 2.72 13.80 -3.29
C THR A 2 1.34 13.24 -2.92
N LEU A 3 0.40 14.07 -2.45
CA LEU A 3 -0.94 13.60 -2.05
C LEU A 3 -1.77 13.05 -3.22
N GLU A 4 -1.71 13.70 -4.39
CA GLU A 4 -2.46 13.24 -5.56
C GLU A 4 -1.87 11.93 -6.11
N TYR A 5 -0.53 11.81 -6.13
CA TYR A 5 0.12 10.55 -6.45
C TYR A 5 -0.20 9.45 -5.42
N GLN A 6 -0.28 9.77 -4.13
CA GLN A 6 -0.65 8.79 -3.12
C GLN A 6 -2.08 8.28 -3.33
N LYS A 7 -3.03 9.17 -3.63
CA LYS A 7 -4.42 8.78 -3.98
C LYS A 7 -4.45 7.91 -5.23
N PHE A 8 -3.68 8.28 -6.25
CA PHE A 8 -3.54 7.52 -7.49
C PHE A 8 -3.06 6.10 -7.18
N VAL A 9 -1.89 5.97 -6.53
CA VAL A 9 -1.29 4.69 -6.15
C VAL A 9 -2.24 3.86 -5.29
N ASN A 10 -2.90 4.46 -4.30
CA ASN A 10 -3.87 3.75 -3.47
C ASN A 10 -5.00 3.13 -4.30
N HIS A 11 -5.50 3.85 -5.30
CA HIS A 11 -6.53 3.34 -6.20
C HIS A 11 -5.99 2.24 -7.12
N ILE A 12 -4.81 2.41 -7.71
CA ILE A 12 -4.17 1.38 -8.52
C ILE A 12 -4.02 0.08 -7.72
N ILE A 13 -3.49 0.16 -6.50
CA ILE A 13 -3.33 -1.01 -5.62
C ILE A 13 -4.69 -1.62 -5.30
N TYR A 14 -5.70 -0.83 -5.00
CA TYR A 14 -7.06 -1.34 -4.78
C TYR A 14 -7.53 -2.19 -5.96
N GLU A 15 -7.46 -1.65 -7.18
CA GLU A 15 -7.88 -2.35 -8.41
C GLU A 15 -7.05 -3.63 -8.67
N ILE A 16 -5.74 -3.59 -8.44
CA ILE A 16 -4.86 -4.78 -8.58
C ILE A 16 -5.31 -5.91 -7.66
N TYR A 17 -5.67 -5.57 -6.41
CA TYR A 17 -6.07 -6.58 -5.43
C TYR A 17 -7.52 -7.05 -5.60
N LEU A 18 -8.32 -6.40 -6.45
CA LEU A 18 -9.59 -6.96 -6.95
C LEU A 18 -9.37 -8.06 -7.99
N LEU A 19 -8.24 -8.05 -8.70
CA LEU A 19 -7.92 -9.09 -9.67
C LEU A 19 -7.60 -10.42 -8.98
N PRO A 20 -8.06 -11.55 -9.56
CA PRO A 20 -7.53 -12.88 -9.24
C PRO A 20 -6.01 -12.91 -9.35
N VAL A 21 -5.34 -13.67 -8.48
CA VAL A 21 -3.87 -13.71 -8.40
C VAL A 21 -3.21 -14.04 -9.75
N ASN A 22 -3.78 -14.97 -10.51
CA ASN A 22 -3.30 -15.35 -11.84
C ASN A 22 -3.50 -14.27 -12.93
N GLN A 23 -4.26 -13.21 -12.63
CA GLN A 23 -4.47 -12.06 -13.51
C GLN A 23 -3.68 -10.83 -13.08
N ARG A 24 -2.97 -10.86 -11.95
CA ARG A 24 -2.09 -9.78 -11.46
C ARG A 24 -0.76 -9.77 -12.22
N THR A 25 -0.85 -9.64 -13.54
CA THR A 25 0.31 -9.56 -14.43
C THR A 25 0.74 -8.10 -14.63
N THR A 26 2.00 -7.87 -14.98
CA THR A 26 2.51 -6.55 -15.38
C THR A 26 1.60 -5.87 -16.41
N SER A 27 1.11 -6.63 -17.40
CA SER A 27 0.20 -6.10 -18.44
C SER A 27 -1.13 -5.62 -17.86
N SER A 28 -1.73 -6.38 -16.95
CA SER A 28 -2.99 -6.00 -16.30
C SER A 28 -2.81 -4.75 -15.44
N ILE A 29 -1.69 -4.68 -14.70
CA ILE A 29 -1.37 -3.53 -13.85
C ILE A 29 -1.17 -2.27 -14.70
N LEU A 30 -0.41 -2.38 -15.80
CA LEU A 30 -0.22 -1.26 -16.74
C LEU A 30 -1.54 -0.81 -17.38
N HIS A 31 -2.47 -1.73 -17.63
CA HIS A 31 -3.80 -1.39 -18.10
C HIS A 31 -4.60 -0.57 -17.07
N ILE A 32 -4.64 -1.02 -15.81
CA ILE A 32 -5.28 -0.28 -14.71
C ILE A 32 -4.66 1.14 -14.58
N VAL A 33 -3.33 1.23 -14.63
CA VAL A 33 -2.62 2.51 -14.59
C VAL A 33 -3.05 3.41 -15.74
N HIS A 34 -3.11 2.88 -16.96
CA HIS A 34 -3.53 3.62 -18.14
C HIS A 34 -4.97 4.13 -18.02
N GLU A 35 -5.91 3.27 -17.63
CA GLU A 35 -7.32 3.64 -17.47
C GLU A 35 -7.46 4.76 -16.43
N LYS A 36 -6.79 4.63 -15.28
CA LYS A 36 -6.87 5.67 -14.25
C LYS A 36 -6.24 6.99 -14.68
N GLN A 37 -5.16 6.94 -15.46
CA GLN A 37 -4.57 8.15 -16.04
C GLN A 37 -5.52 8.86 -17.01
N GLN A 38 -6.29 8.10 -17.83
CA GLN A 38 -7.27 8.71 -18.73
C GLN A 38 -8.40 9.39 -17.95
N GLU A 39 -8.88 8.76 -16.87
CA GLU A 39 -9.94 9.31 -16.02
C GLU A 39 -9.55 10.64 -15.38
N ILE A 40 -8.32 10.72 -14.83
CA ILE A 40 -7.84 11.92 -14.12
C ILE A 40 -7.40 13.02 -15.09
N GLY A 41 -7.15 12.68 -16.36
CA GLY A 41 -6.68 13.59 -17.39
C GLY A 41 -5.20 13.93 -17.29
N LYS A 42 -4.55 14.08 -18.45
CA LYS A 42 -3.10 14.31 -18.57
C LYS A 42 -2.59 15.56 -17.83
N ASN A 43 -3.43 16.56 -17.64
CA ASN A 43 -3.04 17.85 -17.06
C ASN A 43 -2.88 17.82 -15.52
N THR A 44 -3.30 16.74 -14.87
CA THR A 44 -3.29 16.67 -13.39
C THR A 44 -1.90 16.36 -12.84
N PHE A 45 -1.18 15.45 -13.48
CA PHE A 45 0.14 14.99 -13.02
C PHE A 45 1.30 15.57 -13.83
N PHE A 46 1.11 15.83 -15.13
CA PHE A 46 2.21 16.12 -16.05
C PHE A 46 2.35 17.62 -16.34
N LYS A 47 2.62 18.41 -15.31
CA LYS A 47 2.84 19.87 -15.46
C LYS A 47 4.25 20.20 -15.93
N SER A 48 5.21 19.30 -15.67
CA SER A 48 6.60 19.40 -16.10
C SER A 48 7.14 18.03 -16.53
N GLY A 49 8.25 18.02 -17.29
CA GLY A 49 8.95 16.78 -17.65
C GLY A 49 9.46 16.01 -16.42
N CYS A 50 9.85 16.70 -15.35
CA CYS A 50 10.26 16.09 -14.09
C CYS A 50 9.12 15.29 -13.44
N ASP A 51 7.89 15.77 -13.54
CA ASP A 51 6.73 15.07 -12.98
C ASP A 51 6.45 13.76 -13.73
N TYR A 52 6.70 13.74 -15.04
CA TYR A 52 6.59 12.51 -15.84
C TYR A 52 7.62 11.46 -15.43
N ILE A 53 8.88 11.87 -15.21
CA ILE A 53 9.94 10.96 -14.76
C ILE A 53 9.60 10.38 -13.38
N ALA A 54 9.18 11.23 -12.43
CA ALA A 54 8.79 10.80 -11.10
C ALA A 54 7.61 9.81 -11.15
N PHE A 55 6.62 10.06 -12.00
CA PHE A 55 5.51 9.14 -12.21
C PHE A 55 5.98 7.78 -12.73
N VAL A 56 6.82 7.75 -13.76
CA VAL A 56 7.35 6.50 -14.33
C VAL A 56 8.13 5.71 -13.27
N GLN A 57 8.96 6.39 -12.46
CA GLN A 57 9.69 5.76 -11.36
C GLN A 57 8.76 5.14 -10.31
N ILE A 58 7.71 5.85 -9.91
CA ILE A 58 6.71 5.36 -8.95
C ILE A 58 6.03 4.08 -9.47
N ILE A 59 5.64 4.07 -10.75
CA ILE A 59 4.99 2.90 -11.36
C ILE A 59 5.96 1.74 -11.51
N ASP A 60 7.20 1.99 -11.92
CA ASP A 60 8.23 0.96 -12.05
C ASP A 60 8.49 0.26 -10.70
N HIS A 61 8.71 1.04 -9.64
CA HIS A 61 8.87 0.47 -8.29
C HIS A 61 7.61 -0.25 -7.81
N LEU A 62 6.42 0.23 -8.13
CA LEU A 62 5.18 -0.48 -7.78
C LEU A 62 5.11 -1.86 -8.46
N LEU A 63 5.44 -1.93 -9.76
CA LEU A 63 5.44 -3.17 -10.53
C LEU A 63 6.44 -4.18 -9.95
N GLN A 64 7.67 -3.75 -9.67
CA GLN A 64 8.69 -4.60 -9.05
C GLN A 64 8.20 -5.23 -7.75
N GLN A 65 7.50 -4.46 -6.91
CA GLN A 65 7.03 -4.95 -5.62
C GLN A 65 5.83 -5.89 -5.76
N ILE A 66 4.92 -5.64 -6.69
CA ILE A 66 3.78 -6.56 -6.91
C ILE A 66 4.26 -7.89 -7.47
N ASP A 67 5.22 -7.88 -8.40
CA ASP A 67 5.80 -9.09 -8.97
C ASP A 67 6.53 -9.93 -7.92
N LEU A 68 7.20 -9.28 -6.95
CA LEU A 68 7.82 -9.97 -5.80
C LEU A 68 6.79 -10.59 -4.85
N TYR A 69 5.58 -10.04 -4.76
CA TYR A 69 4.60 -10.41 -3.74
C TYR A 69 3.26 -10.82 -4.36
N GLN A 70 3.26 -11.96 -5.05
CA GLN A 70 2.03 -12.65 -5.46
C GLN A 70 1.43 -13.48 -4.30
N ASP A 71 1.25 -12.84 -3.14
CA ASP A 71 0.66 -13.48 -1.96
C ASP A 71 -0.79 -13.89 -2.26
N LYS A 72 -1.04 -15.21 -2.28
CA LYS A 72 -2.35 -15.77 -2.65
C LYS A 72 -3.46 -15.36 -1.67
N HIS A 73 -3.10 -15.14 -0.41
CA HIS A 73 -4.00 -14.81 0.68
C HIS A 73 -3.88 -13.35 1.12
N ALA A 74 -3.54 -12.46 0.17
CA ALA A 74 -3.46 -11.02 0.41
C ALA A 74 -4.66 -10.27 -0.16
N TRP A 75 -5.20 -9.33 0.62
CA TRP A 75 -6.29 -8.45 0.23
C TRP A 75 -5.97 -6.99 0.57
N TYR A 76 -6.62 -6.08 -0.15
CA TYR A 76 -6.51 -4.66 0.13
C TYR A 76 -7.58 -4.22 1.14
N CYS A 77 -7.14 -3.59 2.22
CA CYS A 77 -7.98 -2.94 3.21
C CYS A 77 -8.00 -1.42 2.94
N PRO A 78 -9.09 -0.86 2.38
CA PRO A 78 -9.18 0.57 2.14
C PRO A 78 -9.25 1.35 3.45
N LEU A 79 -9.94 0.80 4.45
CA LEU A 79 -10.16 1.45 5.73
C LEU A 79 -10.52 0.43 6.81
N TRP A 80 -9.83 0.51 7.93
CA TRP A 80 -10.18 -0.13 9.18
C TRP A 80 -10.25 0.92 10.29
N LYS A 81 -11.26 0.81 11.16
CA LYS A 81 -11.43 1.66 12.32
C LYS A 81 -11.62 0.79 13.55
N GLY A 82 -11.01 1.20 14.65
CA GLY A 82 -11.15 0.52 15.93
C GLY A 82 -10.98 1.47 17.09
N VAL A 83 -11.13 0.93 18.30
CA VAL A 83 -10.87 1.64 19.54
C VAL A 83 -9.85 0.83 20.33
N ASN A 84 -8.76 1.48 20.75
CA ASN A 84 -7.75 0.84 21.56
C ASN A 84 -8.34 0.50 22.95
N PRO A 85 -8.33 -0.77 23.38
CA PRO A 85 -8.92 -1.17 24.66
C PRO A 85 -8.25 -0.51 25.88
N SER A 86 -6.93 -0.28 25.82
CA SER A 86 -6.13 0.19 26.95
C SER A 86 -6.34 1.67 27.27
N ASN A 87 -6.55 2.51 26.25
CA ASN A 87 -6.64 3.97 26.42
C ASN A 87 -7.92 4.59 25.84
N ARG A 88 -8.84 3.76 25.30
CA ARG A 88 -10.10 4.17 24.68
C ARG A 88 -9.98 5.14 23.50
N LYS A 89 -8.77 5.33 22.93
CA LYS A 89 -8.57 6.19 21.76
C LYS A 89 -8.97 5.46 20.49
N ALA A 90 -9.68 6.16 19.61
CA ALA A 90 -9.98 5.67 18.28
C ALA A 90 -8.70 5.61 17.44
N PHE A 91 -8.56 4.55 16.63
CA PHE A 91 -7.50 4.43 15.64
C PHE A 91 -8.10 4.12 14.27
N ARG A 92 -7.34 4.49 13.23
CA ARG A 92 -7.69 4.28 11.83
C ARG A 92 -6.47 3.77 11.10
N LEU A 93 -6.63 2.66 10.40
CA LEU A 93 -5.67 2.15 9.42
C LEU A 93 -6.32 2.27 8.04
N ASP A 94 -5.59 2.75 7.04
CA ASP A 94 -6.12 2.90 5.70
C ASP A 94 -5.11 2.49 4.63
N HIS A 95 -5.64 2.14 3.46
CA HIS A 95 -4.89 1.82 2.26
C HIS A 95 -3.74 0.84 2.50
N THR A 96 -4.08 -0.30 3.10
CA THR A 96 -3.11 -1.30 3.55
C THR A 96 -3.41 -2.64 2.93
N VAL A 97 -2.40 -3.31 2.39
CA VAL A 97 -2.50 -4.71 2.00
C VAL A 97 -2.27 -5.56 3.24
N ILE A 98 -3.17 -6.50 3.49
CA ILE A 98 -3.04 -7.46 4.59
C ILE A 98 -2.88 -8.84 3.95
N SER A 99 -1.90 -9.60 4.39
CA SER A 99 -1.77 -11.02 4.04
C SER A 99 -1.83 -11.88 5.28
N HIS A 100 -2.48 -13.03 5.17
CA HIS A 100 -2.55 -14.02 6.24
C HIS A 100 -2.35 -15.42 5.68
N GLU A 101 -1.17 -15.99 5.92
CA GLU A 101 -0.80 -17.31 5.44
C GLU A 101 0.05 -18.03 6.49
N ASN A 102 -0.19 -19.33 6.70
CA ASN A 102 0.57 -20.15 7.66
C ASN A 102 0.70 -19.54 9.07
N LYS A 103 -0.38 -18.90 9.56
CA LYS A 103 -0.43 -18.15 10.84
C LYS A 103 0.49 -16.92 10.90
N GLN A 104 1.05 -16.51 9.77
CA GLN A 104 1.80 -15.27 9.64
C GLN A 104 0.89 -14.19 9.09
N VAL A 105 0.73 -13.12 9.85
CA VAL A 105 -0.05 -11.94 9.46
C VAL A 105 0.93 -10.84 9.08
N ARG A 106 0.80 -10.28 7.88
CA ARG A 106 1.65 -9.18 7.42
C ARG A 106 0.80 -8.02 6.96
N PHE A 107 1.19 -6.82 7.36
CA PHE A 107 0.56 -5.57 6.94
C PHE A 107 1.56 -4.82 6.07
N ARG A 108 1.18 -4.48 4.83
CA ARG A 108 2.03 -3.75 3.88
C ARG A 108 1.35 -2.47 3.41
N LYS A 109 2.08 -1.35 3.39
CA LYS A 109 1.61 -0.10 2.81
C LYS A 109 2.61 0.46 1.80
N PHE A 110 2.06 1.01 0.72
CA PHE A 110 2.83 1.64 -0.34
C PHE A 110 2.71 3.15 -0.20
N PHE A 111 3.83 3.82 0.02
CA PHE A 111 3.92 5.26 0.15
C PHE A 111 4.62 5.84 -1.07
N VAL A 112 4.10 6.92 -1.63
CA VAL A 112 4.84 7.70 -2.63
C VAL A 112 6.03 8.37 -1.96
N GLU A 113 5.80 8.95 -0.79
CA GLU A 113 6.81 9.55 0.06
C GLU A 113 6.30 9.48 1.50
N CYS A 114 7.17 9.20 2.46
CA CYS A 114 6.77 9.07 3.85
C CYS A 114 7.86 9.58 4.79
N SER A 115 7.44 10.30 5.83
CA SER A 115 8.34 10.69 6.92
C SER A 115 8.46 9.56 7.95
N SER A 116 9.58 9.51 8.69
CA SER A 116 9.78 8.53 9.76
C SER A 116 8.63 8.49 10.77
N HIS A 117 8.08 9.65 11.12
CA HIS A 117 6.94 9.73 12.04
C HIS A 117 5.67 9.06 11.48
N ALA A 118 5.39 9.23 10.18
CA ALA A 118 4.24 8.59 9.55
C ALA A 118 4.42 7.06 9.45
N LEU A 119 5.66 6.58 9.33
CA LEU A 119 5.99 5.15 9.36
C LEU A 119 5.76 4.55 10.75
N GLU A 120 6.23 5.22 11.81
CA GLU A 120 6.01 4.79 13.19
C GLU A 120 4.51 4.74 13.54
N ASP A 121 3.76 5.79 13.17
CA ASP A 121 2.32 5.85 13.36
C ASP A 121 1.59 4.73 12.60
N TYR A 122 1.97 4.48 11.34
CA TYR A 122 1.46 3.34 10.57
C TYR A 122 1.73 2.00 11.26
N ALA A 123 2.96 1.77 11.72
CA ALA A 123 3.35 0.53 12.39
C ALA A 123 2.54 0.29 13.67
N GLN A 124 2.38 1.32 14.51
CA GLN A 124 1.55 1.22 15.71
C GLN A 124 0.09 0.90 15.37
N LYS A 125 -0.47 1.56 14.35
CA LYS A 125 -1.85 1.30 13.89
C LYS A 125 -2.02 -0.09 13.29
N ALA A 126 -1.04 -0.59 12.56
CA ALA A 126 -1.03 -1.94 12.01
C ALA A 126 -1.02 -3.00 13.12
N ILE A 127 -0.20 -2.80 14.16
CA ILE A 127 -0.17 -3.69 15.34
C ILE A 127 -1.54 -3.70 16.04
N LEU A 128 -2.09 -2.53 16.37
CA LEU A 128 -3.41 -2.43 17.01
C LEU A 128 -4.52 -3.04 16.15
N CYS A 129 -4.46 -2.86 14.84
CA CYS A 129 -5.39 -3.46 13.90
C CYS A 129 -5.28 -4.99 13.91
N SER A 130 -4.06 -5.52 13.90
CA SER A 130 -3.81 -6.96 13.94
C SER A 130 -4.33 -7.59 15.22
N GLU A 131 -4.02 -6.99 16.37
CA GLU A 131 -4.47 -7.49 17.67
C GLU A 131 -6.00 -7.50 17.75
N HIS A 132 -6.66 -6.49 17.19
CA HIS A 132 -8.11 -6.45 17.16
C HIS A 132 -8.73 -7.45 16.17
N MET A 133 -8.15 -7.61 14.97
CA MET A 133 -8.71 -8.43 13.89
C MET A 133 -8.38 -9.93 14.04
N PHE A 134 -7.14 -10.25 14.43
CA PHE A 134 -6.60 -11.61 14.46
C PHE A 134 -6.31 -12.11 15.87
N GLN A 135 -6.53 -11.29 16.91
CA GLN A 135 -6.19 -11.64 18.31
C GLN A 135 -4.71 -11.98 18.49
N ALA A 136 -3.86 -11.45 17.61
CA ALA A 136 -2.42 -11.68 17.60
C ALA A 136 -1.70 -10.46 17.00
N LYS A 137 -0.45 -10.23 17.44
CA LYS A 137 0.44 -9.26 16.79
C LYS A 137 0.77 -9.71 15.36
N PRO A 138 1.01 -8.77 14.44
CA PRO A 138 1.44 -9.13 13.11
C PRO A 138 2.85 -9.71 13.17
N THR A 139 3.19 -10.60 12.24
CA THR A 139 4.55 -11.12 12.07
C THR A 139 5.48 -10.03 11.54
N SER A 140 5.01 -9.26 10.56
CA SER A 140 5.72 -8.11 10.02
C SER A 140 4.78 -6.94 9.71
N VAL A 141 5.32 -5.74 9.85
CA VAL A 141 4.79 -4.53 9.24
C VAL A 141 5.78 -4.07 8.18
N GLU A 142 5.28 -3.89 6.97
CA GLU A 142 6.05 -3.63 5.76
C GLU A 142 5.64 -2.28 5.18
N TYR A 143 6.62 -1.54 4.69
CA TYR A 143 6.34 -0.33 3.94
C TYR A 143 7.29 -0.19 2.76
N VAL A 144 6.72 0.25 1.64
CA VAL A 144 7.45 0.48 0.40
C VAL A 144 7.42 1.97 0.12
N ASN A 145 8.59 2.58 -0.04
CA ASN A 145 8.70 3.92 -0.58
C ASN A 145 8.85 3.85 -2.11
N LEU A 146 7.81 4.28 -2.84
CA LEU A 146 7.77 4.20 -4.30
C LEU A 146 8.59 5.27 -5.01
N THR A 147 9.04 6.33 -4.33
CA THR A 147 10.00 7.28 -4.95
C THR A 147 11.42 6.75 -4.92
N THR A 148 11.80 5.97 -3.89
CA THR A 148 13.15 5.41 -3.74
C THR A 148 13.27 3.93 -4.12
N GLY A 149 12.14 3.21 -4.21
CA GLY A 149 12.11 1.76 -4.39
C GLY A 149 12.44 0.98 -3.11
N GLU A 150 12.72 1.67 -2.01
CA GLU A 150 13.11 1.03 -0.75
C GLU A 150 11.94 0.25 -0.14
N HIS A 151 12.23 -0.99 0.23
CA HIS A 151 11.34 -1.84 1.00
C HIS A 151 11.92 -2.03 2.39
N HIS A 152 11.12 -1.71 3.40
CA HIS A 152 11.47 -1.85 4.80
C HIS A 152 10.51 -2.82 5.48
N ILE A 153 11.10 -3.70 6.30
CA ILE A 153 10.36 -4.74 7.02
C ILE A 153 10.68 -4.60 8.50
N LEU A 154 9.65 -4.32 9.30
CA LEU A 154 9.71 -4.35 10.75
C LEU A 154 9.14 -5.68 11.24
N HIS A 155 9.99 -6.55 11.78
CA HIS A 155 9.56 -7.76 12.47
C HIS A 155 9.08 -7.41 13.87
N VAL A 156 7.85 -7.77 14.21
CA VAL A 156 7.21 -7.33 15.46
C VAL A 156 7.33 -8.34 16.61
N ALA A 157 7.45 -9.64 16.30
CA ALA A 157 7.61 -10.78 17.22
C ALA A 157 6.80 -10.67 18.54
#